data_AF-A0A3B8JGH1-F1
#
_entry.id   AF-A0A3B8JGH1-F1
#
_cell.length_a   1.000
_cell.length_b   1.000
_cell.length_c   1.000
_cell.angle_alpha   90.00
_cell.angle_beta   90.00
_cell.angle_gamma   90.00
#
_symmetry.space_group_name_H-M   'P 1'
#
loop_
_entity.id
_entity.type
_entity.pdbx_description
1 polymer ?
#
loop_
_entity_poly.entity_id
_entity_poly.type
_entity_poly.pdbx_seq_one_letter_code
_entity_poly.pdbx_strand_id
1 'polypeptide(L)' 'MTQATQPQQKGILLTETALKHVLALREKQGKDLCLRVGVRQGGCSGMSYMMDFEDPSLVREDDQVF' A
#
# COMPACT_ATOMS: atom_id res chain seq x y z
N MET A 1 0.34 34.83 5.49
CA MET A 1 -0.61 34.19 4.55
C MET A 1 -0.93 32.80 5.11
N THR A 2 -2.11 32.61 5.68
CA THR A 2 -2.53 31.34 6.30
C THR A 2 -3.13 30.43 5.22
N GLN A 3 -2.41 29.37 4.85
CA GLN A 3 -2.94 28.37 3.92
C GLN A 3 -3.97 27.49 4.64
N ALA A 4 -5.11 27.28 3.98
CA ALA A 4 -6.20 26.44 4.43
C ALA A 4 -5.79 24.96 4.42
N THR A 5 -6.00 24.29 5.55
CA THR A 5 -5.79 22.85 5.72
C THR A 5 -6.91 22.11 4.99
N GLN A 6 -6.61 21.53 3.82
CA GLN A 6 -7.51 20.60 3.15
C GLN A 6 -7.65 19.33 4.01
N PRO A 7 -8.83 18.69 4.06
CA PRO A 7 -9.02 17.46 4.82
C PRO A 7 -8.03 16.42 4.29
N GLN A 8 -7.10 16.05 5.17
CA GLN A 8 -6.04 15.10 4.87
C GLN A 8 -6.69 13.80 4.38
N GLN A 9 -6.56 13.51 3.09
CA GLN A 9 -6.94 12.23 2.53
C GLN A 9 -5.93 11.21 3.08
N LYS A 10 -6.18 10.72 4.30
CA LYS A 10 -5.29 9.83 5.05
C LYS A 10 -5.36 8.44 4.42
N GLY A 11 -4.49 8.15 3.46
CA GLY A 11 -4.38 6.81 2.90
C GLY A 11 -3.56 6.71 1.63
N ILE A 12 -3.37 5.48 1.17
CA ILE A 12 -2.73 5.18 -0.12
C ILE A 12 -3.80 5.25 -1.21
N LEU A 13 -3.59 6.11 -2.21
CA LEU A 13 -4.50 6.22 -3.35
C LEU A 13 -4.10 5.20 -4.42
N LEU A 14 -5.06 4.37 -4.83
CA LEU A 14 -4.93 3.49 -5.99
C LEU A 14 -5.76 4.04 -7.15
N THR A 15 -5.15 4.16 -8.32
CA THR A 15 -5.91 4.41 -9.55
C THR A 15 -6.76 3.18 -9.90
N GLU A 16 -7.82 3.37 -10.67
CA GLU A 16 -8.69 2.26 -11.08
C GLU A 16 -7.91 1.16 -11.83
N THR A 17 -6.94 1.54 -12.66
CA THR A 17 -6.08 0.59 -13.39
C THR A 17 -5.20 -0.19 -12.44
N ALA A 18 -4.61 0.46 -11.43
CA ALA A 18 -3.81 -0.21 -10.41
C ALA A 18 -4.66 -1.20 -9.60
N LEU A 19 -5.86 -0.79 -9.18
CA LEU A 19 -6.79 -1.66 -8.48
C LEU A 19 -7.14 -2.91 -9.30
N LYS A 20 -7.47 -2.76 -10.59
CA LYS A 20 -7.76 -3.88 -11.49
C LYS A 20 -6.58 -4.86 -11.58
N HIS A 21 -5.35 -4.35 -11.69
CA HIS A 21 -4.15 -5.19 -11.71
C HIS A 21 -3.90 -5.90 -10.38
N VAL A 22 -4.04 -5.21 -9.25
CA VAL A 22 -3.86 -5.82 -7.92
C VAL A 22 -4.88 -6.93 -7.70
N LEU A 23 -6.14 -6.72 -8.04
CA LEU A 23 -7.19 -7.74 -7.95
C LEU A 23 -6.86 -8.95 -8.83
N ALA A 24 -6.47 -8.74 -10.09
CA ALA A 24 -6.09 -9.82 -10.98
C ALA A 24 -4.87 -10.61 -10.48
N LEU A 25 -3.92 -9.96 -9.80
CA LEU A 25 -2.79 -10.64 -9.16
C LEU A 25 -3.20 -11.43 -7.91
N ARG A 26 -4.12 -10.88 -7.10
CA ARG A 26 -4.69 -11.58 -5.94
C ARG A 26 -5.46 -12.83 -6.35
N GLU A 27 -6.29 -12.74 -7.40
CA GLU A 27 -7.04 -13.87 -7.91
C GLU A 27 -6.13 -15.04 -8.33
N LYS A 28 -4.97 -14.74 -8.92
CA LYS A 28 -3.96 -15.77 -9.27
C LYS A 28 -3.37 -16.49 -8.07
N GLN A 29 -3.37 -15.88 -6.89
CA GLN A 29 -2.91 -16.52 -5.65
C GLN A 29 -3.93 -17.53 -5.12
N GLY A 30 -5.20 -17.42 -5.52
CA GLY A 30 -6.29 -18.30 -5.08
C GLY A 30 -6.62 -18.19 -3.58
N LYS A 31 -6.17 -17.11 -2.93
CA LYS A 31 -6.33 -16.87 -1.49
C LYS A 31 -6.77 -15.43 -1.21
N ASP A 32 -7.39 -15.26 -0.06
CA ASP A 32 -7.83 -13.96 0.42
C ASP A 32 -6.65 -13.20 1.07
N LEU A 33 -5.86 -12.51 0.24
CA LEU A 33 -4.64 -11.80 0.67
C LEU A 33 -4.84 -10.28 0.68
N CYS A 34 -4.16 -9.60 1.59
CA CYS A 34 -4.07 -8.14 1.61
C CYS A 34 -2.84 -7.66 0.85
N LEU A 35 -2.92 -6.48 0.22
CA LEU A 35 -1.74 -5.84 -0.37
C LEU A 35 -1.00 -5.05 0.72
N ARG A 36 0.23 -5.46 1.02
CA ARG A 36 1.11 -4.75 1.94
C ARG A 36 2.08 -3.87 1.17
N VAL A 37 2.18 -2.61 1.56
CA VAL A 37 3.11 -1.65 0.96
C VAL A 37 4.16 -1.27 1.99
N GLY A 38 5.43 -1.23 1.57
CA GLY A 38 6.54 -0.87 2.44
C GLY A 38 7.56 0.01 1.73
N VAL A 39 8.46 0.59 2.52
CA VAL A 39 9.60 1.37 2.02
C VAL A 39 10.87 0.71 2.52
N ARG A 40 11.81 0.43 1.62
CA ARG A 40 13.19 0.06 1.98
C ARG A 40 14.10 1.25 1.73
N GLN A 41 14.98 1.52 2.70
CA GLN A 41 16.10 2.43 2.50
C GLN A 41 17.02 1.83 1.43
N GLY A 42 17.22 2.55 0.33
CA GLY A 42 18.33 2.28 -0.57
C GLY A 42 19.59 2.98 -0.09
N GLY A 43 20.72 2.72 -0.77
CA GLY A 43 21.99 3.39 -0.50
C GLY A 43 21.96 4.88 -0.87
N CYS A 44 23.06 5.41 -1.40
CA CYS A 44 23.18 6.84 -1.75
C CYS A 44 22.11 7.38 -2.72
N SER A 45 21.29 6.52 -3.31
CA SER A 45 20.32 6.81 -4.38
C SER A 45 18.87 6.95 -3.91
N GLY A 46 18.57 6.78 -2.61
CA GLY A 46 17.24 7.05 -2.03
C GLY A 46 16.40 5.82 -1.66
N MET A 47 15.11 6.05 -1.35
CA MET A 47 14.17 5.03 -0.86
C MET A 47 13.51 4.25 -2.00
N SER A 48 13.25 2.96 -1.80
CA SER A 48 12.52 2.10 -2.73
C SER A 48 11.20 1.62 -2.14
N TYR A 49 10.12 1.69 -2.92
CA TYR A 49 8.82 1.15 -2.53
C TYR A 49 8.75 -0.35 -2.82
N MET A 50 8.00 -1.07 -2.01
CA MET A 50 7.70 -2.47 -2.20
C MET A 50 6.22 -2.71 -2.01
N MET A 51 5.70 -3.67 -2.76
CA MET A 51 4.32 -4.12 -2.69
C MET A 51 4.35 -5.64 -2.72
N ASP A 52 3.76 -6.28 -1.72
CA ASP A 52 3.64 -7.73 -1.66
C ASP A 52 2.26 -8.13 -1.14
N PHE A 53 1.84 -9.35 -1.44
CA PHE A 53 0.61 -9.89 -0.86
C PHE A 53 0.93 -10.61 0.44
N GLU A 54 0.17 -10.30 1.48
CA GLU A 54 0.36 -10.87 2.80
C GLU A 54 -0.94 -11.49 3.32
N ASP A 55 -0.81 -12.48 4.21
CA ASP A 55 -1.98 -13.02 4.90
C ASP A 55 -2.53 -11.98 5.89
N PRO A 56 -3.86 -11.73 5.91
CA PRO A 56 -4.47 -10.80 6.87
C PRO A 56 -4.18 -11.12 8.35
N SER A 57 -3.87 -12.38 8.69
CA SER A 57 -3.46 -12.78 10.05
C SER A 57 -2.05 -12.30 10.45
N LEU A 58 -1.23 -11.86 9.49
CA LEU A 58 0.13 -11.36 9.69
C LEU A 58 0.21 -9.82 9.74
N VAL A 59 -0.94 -9.13 9.74
CA VAL A 59 -1.03 -7.70 9.98
C VAL A 59 -0.47 -7.38 11.37
N ARG A 60 0.42 -6.40 11.43
CA ARG A 60 1.09 -5.97 12.66
C ARG A 60 0.38 -4.80 13.30
N GLU A 61 0.63 -4.58 14.58
CA GLU A 61 0.08 -3.45 15.33
C GLU A 61 0.55 -2.09 14.79
N ASP A 62 1.71 -2.03 14.14
CA ASP A 62 2.29 -0.84 13.50
C ASP A 62 1.86 -0.65 12.04
N ASP A 63 1.10 -1.59 11.46
CA ASP A 63 0.56 -1.42 10.11
C ASP A 63 -0.62 -0.45 10.11
N GLN A 64 -0.64 0.46 9.14
CA GLN A 64 -1.84 1.25 8.84
C GLN A 64 -2.72 0.49 7.86
N VAL A 65 -3.90 0.06 8.32
CA VAL A 65 -4.88 -0.69 7.54
C VAL A 65 -5.96 0.26 7.03
N PHE A 66 -6.31 0.13 5.73
CA PHE A 66 -7.31 0.93 5.03
C PHE A 66 -8.39 0.05 4.39
#